data_AF-A0A3N5X6U7-F1
#
_entry.id   AF-A0A3N5X6U7-F1
#
_cell.length_a   1.000
_cell.length_b   1.000
_cell.length_c   1.000
_cell.angle_alpha   90.00
_cell.angle_beta   90.00
_cell.angle_gamma   90.00
#
_symmetry.space_group_name_H-M   'P 1'
#
loop_
_entity.id
_entity.type
_entity.pdbx_description
1 polymer ?
#
loop_
_entity_poly.entity_id
_entity_poly.type
_entity_poly.pdbx_seq_one_letter_code
_entity_poly.pdbx_strand_id
1 'polypeptide(L)'
;IFRVIDWHRAVREFFRTRERGGDWDDDFVHADEAETSVMLLLAPEYVQMPLAQETSVAAFLPDGHFDKAVDPFARPSRWSEGQGHFPIELASVPEGIVGRPTHGTAKKAKRVIAAILSYLTLVHDHILEAFPAGQLPPVEKTTMRTAEEMEPFLREPFTEGWRPIYAIQKMGL
;
A
#
# COMPACT_ATOMS: atom_id res chain seq x y z
N ILE A 1 -3.00 -3.06 -17.54
CA ILE A 1 -3.39 -1.99 -16.60
C ILE A 1 -2.23 -1.72 -15.66
N PHE A 2 -1.81 -0.47 -15.46
CA PHE A 2 -0.85 -0.12 -14.41
C PHE A 2 -1.62 0.35 -13.17
N ARG A 3 -1.36 -0.29 -12.02
CA ARG A 3 -2.02 0.02 -10.76
C ARG A 3 -1.04 -0.12 -9.60
N VAL A 4 -1.11 0.82 -8.66
CA VAL A 4 -0.44 0.73 -7.36
C VAL A 4 -1.50 0.41 -6.30
N ILE A 5 -1.17 -0.52 -5.40
CA ILE A 5 -2.04 -0.93 -4.29
C ILE A 5 -1.23 -0.91 -3.01
N ASP A 6 -1.64 -0.10 -2.04
CA ASP A 6 -1.24 -0.28 -0.65
C ASP A 6 -2.04 -1.44 -0.07
N TRP A 7 -1.39 -2.59 0.08
CA TRP A 7 -2.04 -3.85 0.43
C TRP A 7 -2.85 -3.74 1.73
N HIS A 8 -2.32 -3.03 2.72
CA HIS A 8 -2.94 -2.86 4.03
C HIS A 8 -4.15 -1.92 3.99
N ARG A 9 -4.17 -0.92 3.10
CA ARG A 9 -5.31 -0.02 2.88
C ARG A 9 -6.46 -0.67 2.12
N ALA A 10 -6.15 -1.61 1.22
CA ALA A 10 -7.15 -2.29 0.40
C ALA A 10 -8.18 -3.09 1.22
N VAL A 11 -7.85 -3.42 2.47
CA VAL A 11 -8.69 -4.16 3.42
C VAL A 11 -8.72 -3.49 4.80
N ARG A 12 -8.58 -2.16 4.87
CA ARG A 12 -8.43 -1.40 6.12
C ARG A 12 -9.44 -1.75 7.22
N GLU A 13 -10.65 -2.19 6.87
CA GLU A 13 -11.69 -2.60 7.81
C GLU A 13 -11.27 -3.80 8.68
N PHE A 14 -10.34 -4.63 8.19
CA PHE A 14 -9.77 -5.75 8.93
C PHE A 14 -8.70 -5.31 9.95
N PHE A 15 -8.25 -4.06 9.89
CA PHE A 15 -7.32 -3.44 10.85
C PHE A 15 -8.03 -2.56 11.90
N ARG A 16 -9.36 -2.67 12.04
CA ARG A 16 -10.09 -1.89 13.03
C ARG A 16 -9.71 -2.28 14.46
N THR A 17 -9.55 -1.27 15.31
CA THR A 17 -9.40 -1.48 16.75
C THR A 17 -10.67 -2.08 17.36
N ARG A 18 -10.54 -2.65 18.57
CA ARG A 18 -11.67 -3.21 19.33
C ARG A 18 -12.78 -2.19 19.58
N GLU A 19 -12.43 -0.93 19.86
CA GLU A 19 -13.41 0.16 20.03
C GLU A 19 -14.25 0.40 18.77
N ARG A 20 -13.72 0.02 17.61
CA ARG A 20 -14.36 0.14 16.30
C ARG A 20 -14.87 -1.20 15.77
N GLY A 21 -14.98 -2.20 16.64
CA GLY A 21 -15.53 -3.53 16.35
C GLY A 21 -14.59 -4.47 15.61
N GLY A 22 -13.27 -4.25 15.67
CA GLY A 22 -12.28 -5.20 15.15
C GLY A 22 -11.48 -5.90 16.26
N ASP A 23 -10.35 -6.48 15.89
CA ASP A 23 -9.56 -7.40 16.75
C ASP A 23 -8.25 -6.77 17.29
N TRP A 24 -7.95 -5.54 16.90
CA TRP A 24 -6.66 -4.86 17.18
C TRP A 24 -6.74 -3.99 18.44
N ASP A 25 -5.65 -3.88 19.19
CA ASP A 25 -5.55 -2.99 20.36
C ASP A 25 -5.33 -1.54 19.89
N ASP A 26 -4.46 -1.34 18.89
CA ASP A 26 -4.08 -0.03 18.32
C ASP A 26 -4.40 0.11 16.84
N ASP A 27 -4.46 1.36 16.37
CA ASP A 27 -4.51 1.65 14.93
C ASP A 27 -3.19 1.27 14.26
N PHE A 28 -3.26 0.73 13.04
CA PHE A 28 -2.08 0.41 12.22
C PHE A 28 -1.21 1.67 12.00
N VAL A 29 0.04 1.60 12.45
CA VAL A 29 1.12 2.56 12.23
C VAL A 29 2.44 1.84 11.84
N HIS A 30 3.59 2.14 12.44
CA HIS A 30 4.90 1.64 11.99
C HIS A 30 5.60 0.77 13.04
N ALA A 31 6.03 -0.43 12.65
CA ALA A 31 6.61 -1.47 13.49
C ALA A 31 5.77 -1.74 14.75
N ASP A 32 4.46 -1.65 14.60
CA ASP A 32 3.47 -1.66 15.66
C ASP A 32 2.89 -3.07 15.89
N GLU A 33 1.76 -3.13 16.60
CA GLU A 33 1.00 -4.36 16.77
C GLU A 33 0.69 -5.06 15.43
N ALA A 34 0.31 -4.30 14.40
CA ALA A 34 -0.13 -4.81 13.11
C ALA A 34 1.03 -5.35 12.28
N GLU A 35 2.08 -4.56 12.04
CA GLU A 35 3.24 -4.99 11.28
C GLU A 35 3.96 -6.16 11.97
N THR A 36 4.09 -6.12 13.30
CA THR A 36 4.67 -7.21 14.09
C THR A 36 3.84 -8.48 14.00
N SER A 37 2.50 -8.38 14.10
CA SER A 37 1.62 -9.55 13.94
C SER A 37 1.76 -10.20 12.56
N VAL A 38 1.93 -9.40 11.51
CA VAL A 38 2.14 -9.88 10.14
C VAL A 38 3.47 -10.62 10.02
N MET A 39 4.56 -10.04 10.54
CA MET A 39 5.86 -10.69 10.51
C MET A 39 5.91 -11.97 11.35
N LEU A 40 5.28 -11.99 12.53
CA LEU A 40 5.13 -13.19 13.35
C LEU A 40 4.36 -14.31 12.64
N LEU A 41 3.45 -13.96 11.72
CA LEU A 41 2.72 -14.94 10.92
C LEU A 41 3.52 -15.45 9.73
N LEU A 42 4.23 -14.56 9.02
CA LEU A 42 4.83 -14.86 7.72
C LEU A 42 6.30 -15.29 7.80
N ALA A 43 7.06 -14.69 8.72
CA ALA A 43 8.49 -14.92 8.84
C ALA A 43 8.97 -14.68 10.30
N PRO A 44 8.46 -15.47 11.27
CA PRO A 44 8.72 -15.28 12.69
C PRO A 44 10.21 -15.35 13.07
N GLU A 45 11.04 -16.00 12.26
CA GLU A 45 12.49 -16.08 12.44
C GLU A 45 13.20 -14.71 12.42
N TYR A 46 12.57 -13.70 11.84
CA TYR A 46 13.08 -12.33 11.80
C TYR A 46 12.54 -11.44 12.92
N VAL A 47 11.70 -11.96 13.81
CA VAL A 47 11.08 -11.19 14.90
C VAL A 47 11.61 -11.62 16.26
N GLN A 48 12.48 -10.79 16.85
CA GLN A 48 12.97 -10.99 18.21
C GLN A 48 12.08 -10.27 19.22
N MET A 49 10.91 -10.85 19.54
CA MET A 49 9.96 -10.25 20.48
C MET A 49 10.54 -9.84 21.84
N PRO A 50 11.53 -10.55 22.44
CA PRO A 50 12.15 -10.09 23.69
C PRO A 50 12.87 -8.74 23.59
N LEU A 51 13.15 -8.25 22.37
CA LEU A 51 13.78 -6.95 22.11
C LEU A 51 12.77 -5.87 21.69
N ALA A 52 11.47 -6.22 21.61
CA ALA A 52 10.44 -5.29 21.19
C ALA A 52 10.31 -4.14 22.20
N GLN A 53 10.38 -2.91 21.70
CA GLN A 53 10.18 -1.69 22.47
C GLN A 53 8.86 -1.04 22.06
N GLU A 54 8.30 -0.23 22.93
CA GLU A 54 7.08 0.52 22.66
C GLU A 54 7.36 2.00 22.74
N THR A 55 6.76 2.76 21.83
CA THR A 55 6.98 4.19 21.72
C THR A 55 5.68 4.90 21.38
N SER A 56 5.68 6.22 21.54
CA SER A 56 4.58 7.08 21.12
C SER A 56 5.13 8.36 20.52
N VAL A 57 4.52 8.82 19.43
CA VAL A 57 4.90 10.07 18.77
C VAL A 57 3.85 11.14 19.03
N ALA A 58 4.27 12.27 19.60
CA ALA A 58 3.42 13.44 19.73
C ALA A 58 3.37 14.22 18.40
N ALA A 59 2.16 14.43 17.87
CA ALA A 59 1.95 15.29 16.72
C ALA A 59 2.09 16.78 17.12
N PHE A 60 2.44 17.64 16.16
CA PHE A 60 2.52 19.09 16.40
C PHE A 60 1.15 19.79 16.34
N LEU A 61 0.15 19.13 15.75
CA LEU A 61 -1.21 19.62 15.58
C LEU A 61 -2.22 18.67 16.25
N PRO A 62 -3.45 19.14 16.55
CA PRO A 62 -4.52 18.27 17.01
C PRO A 62 -4.80 17.10 16.06
N ASP A 63 -5.24 15.97 16.62
CA ASP A 63 -5.62 14.80 15.84
C ASP A 63 -6.88 15.07 14.99
N GLY A 64 -7.06 14.31 13.91
CA GLY A 64 -8.25 14.42 13.05
C GLY A 64 -8.03 15.08 11.69
N HIS A 65 -6.93 15.82 11.50
CA HIS A 65 -6.57 16.38 10.19
C HIS A 65 -6.06 15.30 9.22
N PHE A 66 -5.15 14.45 9.72
CA PHE A 66 -4.51 13.38 8.96
C PHE A 66 -5.00 12.01 9.43
N ASP A 67 -5.19 11.10 8.48
CA ASP A 67 -5.50 9.69 8.74
C ASP A 67 -4.28 8.92 9.27
N LYS A 68 -4.48 7.65 9.62
CA LYS A 68 -3.41 6.72 10.03
C LYS A 68 -2.96 5.87 8.83
N ALA A 69 -2.00 4.95 9.02
CA ALA A 69 -1.30 4.28 7.92
C ALA A 69 -2.22 3.52 6.95
N VAL A 70 -3.37 3.02 7.44
CA VAL A 70 -4.37 2.28 6.66
C VAL A 70 -5.57 3.12 6.20
N ASP A 71 -5.53 4.44 6.37
CA ASP A 71 -6.67 5.37 6.24
C ASP A 71 -7.95 4.89 6.97
N PRO A 72 -7.87 4.48 8.25
CA PRO A 72 -8.99 3.83 8.93
C PRO A 72 -10.15 4.78 9.26
N PHE A 73 -9.99 6.11 9.19
CA PHE A 73 -10.97 7.09 9.68
C PHE A 73 -11.67 7.90 8.58
N ALA A 74 -11.22 7.81 7.33
CA ALA A 74 -11.69 8.67 6.24
C ALA A 74 -11.55 10.16 6.58
N ARG A 75 -10.39 10.54 7.14
CA ARG A 75 -10.08 11.93 7.51
C ARG A 75 -9.78 12.79 6.26
N PRO A 76 -9.77 14.14 6.41
CA PRO A 76 -9.58 15.05 5.28
C PRO A 76 -8.30 14.85 4.49
N SER A 77 -7.24 14.35 5.12
CA SER A 77 -5.95 14.07 4.48
C SER A 77 -5.43 12.68 4.86
N ARG A 78 -4.75 12.01 3.93
CA ARG A 78 -4.00 10.78 4.22
C ARG A 78 -2.79 11.12 5.07
N TRP A 79 -2.29 10.17 5.86
CA TRP A 79 -1.08 10.36 6.67
C TRP A 79 0.13 10.86 5.86
N SER A 80 0.24 10.43 4.60
CA SER A 80 1.37 10.72 3.70
C SER A 80 1.26 12.06 2.97
N GLU A 81 0.17 12.82 3.14
CA GLU A 81 -0.07 14.07 2.41
C GLU A 81 0.50 15.31 3.11
N GLY A 82 1.16 15.14 4.26
CA GLY A 82 1.81 16.23 4.97
C GLY A 82 3.28 15.94 5.27
N GLN A 83 4.14 16.92 5.06
CA GLN A 83 5.54 16.88 5.50
C GLN A 83 5.74 17.86 6.66
N GLY A 84 6.36 17.40 7.75
CA GLY A 84 6.69 18.24 8.91
C GLY A 84 5.55 18.50 9.90
N HIS A 85 4.40 17.82 9.76
CA HIS A 85 3.28 17.91 10.72
C HIS A 85 3.41 16.96 11.92
N PHE A 86 4.34 16.01 11.83
CA PHE A 86 4.86 15.18 12.92
C PHE A 86 6.40 15.22 12.89
N PRO A 87 7.07 14.96 14.02
CA PRO A 87 8.52 14.88 14.06
C PRO A 87 9.02 13.72 13.19
N ILE A 88 10.20 13.88 12.59
CA ILE A 88 10.88 12.78 11.91
C ILE A 88 11.27 11.70 12.93
N GLU A 89 11.15 10.43 12.56
CA GLU A 89 11.40 9.29 13.46
C GLU A 89 12.80 9.36 14.09
N LEU A 90 13.82 9.72 13.32
CA LEU A 90 15.19 9.86 13.83
C LEU A 90 15.31 10.84 15.02
N ALA A 91 14.45 11.86 15.08
CA ALA A 91 14.46 12.87 16.14
C ALA A 91 13.46 12.59 17.28
N SER A 92 12.45 11.74 17.07
CA SER A 92 11.40 11.46 18.06
C SER A 92 11.40 10.04 18.59
N VAL A 93 11.62 9.05 17.73
CA VAL A 93 11.57 7.61 18.00
C VAL A 93 12.76 6.92 17.30
N PRO A 94 14.00 7.16 17.77
CA PRO A 94 15.20 6.62 17.13
C PRO A 94 15.27 5.09 17.09
N GLU A 95 14.43 4.40 17.87
CA GLU A 95 14.24 2.95 17.83
C GLU A 95 13.58 2.46 16.54
N GLY A 96 12.96 3.34 15.76
CA GLY A 96 12.25 3.00 14.51
C GLY A 96 10.91 2.33 14.74
N ILE A 97 10.33 2.48 15.93
CA ILE A 97 9.01 1.96 16.29
C ILE A 97 8.08 3.14 16.52
N VAL A 98 6.83 3.02 16.07
CA VAL A 98 5.73 3.92 16.40
C VAL A 98 4.57 3.05 16.85
N GLY A 99 4.39 2.86 18.17
CA GLY A 99 3.29 2.07 18.73
C GLY A 99 3.76 0.91 19.61
N ARG A 100 2.94 -0.15 19.67
CA ARG A 100 3.06 -1.24 20.66
C ARG A 100 3.21 -2.63 20.02
N PRO A 101 4.41 -2.98 19.51
CA PRO A 101 4.64 -4.30 18.92
C PRO A 101 4.44 -5.47 19.90
N THR A 102 4.56 -5.26 21.21
CA THR A 102 4.40 -6.34 22.21
C THR A 102 2.98 -6.92 22.26
N HIS A 103 2.00 -6.19 21.74
CA HIS A 103 0.62 -6.62 21.58
C HIS A 103 0.40 -7.54 20.35
N GLY A 104 1.41 -7.64 19.48
CA GLY A 104 1.34 -8.37 18.23
C GLY A 104 1.29 -9.88 18.43
N THR A 105 0.43 -10.56 17.67
CA THR A 105 0.39 -12.03 17.63
C THR A 105 0.11 -12.52 16.22
N ALA A 106 0.72 -13.63 15.81
CA ALA A 106 0.49 -14.23 14.50
C ALA A 106 -1.00 -14.49 14.20
N LYS A 107 -1.80 -14.79 15.24
CA LYS A 107 -3.24 -15.06 15.11
C LYS A 107 -4.01 -13.84 14.60
N LYS A 108 -3.72 -12.63 15.09
CA LYS A 108 -4.40 -11.38 14.70
C LYS A 108 -4.24 -11.13 13.19
N ALA A 109 -3.07 -11.42 12.63
CA ALA A 109 -2.78 -11.19 11.21
C ALA A 109 -3.45 -12.18 10.24
N LYS A 110 -3.89 -13.37 10.69
CA LYS A 110 -4.39 -14.41 9.75
C LYS A 110 -5.54 -13.95 8.88
N ARG A 111 -6.55 -13.32 9.51
CA ARG A 111 -7.77 -12.90 8.82
C ARG A 111 -7.48 -11.79 7.81
N VAL A 112 -6.63 -10.83 8.17
CA VAL A 112 -6.31 -9.71 7.28
C VAL A 112 -5.46 -10.17 6.10
N ILE A 113 -4.43 -11.01 6.32
CA ILE A 113 -3.62 -11.57 5.23
C ILE A 113 -4.47 -12.39 4.26
N ALA A 114 -5.39 -13.22 4.77
CA ALA A 114 -6.33 -13.95 3.91
C ALA A 114 -7.20 -13.00 3.07
N ALA A 115 -7.70 -11.90 3.65
CA ALA A 115 -8.50 -10.90 2.94
C ALA A 115 -7.68 -10.19 1.83
N ILE A 116 -6.43 -9.84 2.11
CA ILE A 116 -5.52 -9.19 1.15
C ILE A 116 -5.25 -10.10 -0.02
N LEU A 117 -4.85 -11.34 0.25
CA LEU A 117 -4.57 -12.32 -0.80
C LEU A 117 -5.82 -12.57 -1.65
N SER A 118 -7.00 -12.70 -1.02
CA SER A 118 -8.26 -12.85 -1.75
C SER A 118 -8.56 -11.65 -2.66
N TYR A 119 -8.34 -10.42 -2.17
CA TYR A 119 -8.56 -9.20 -2.95
C TYR A 119 -7.55 -9.05 -4.10
N LEU A 120 -6.27 -9.31 -3.84
CA LEU A 120 -5.22 -9.24 -4.87
C LEU A 120 -5.47 -10.26 -5.97
N THR A 121 -5.85 -11.50 -5.62
CA THR A 121 -6.25 -12.54 -6.58
C THR A 121 -7.48 -12.09 -7.38
N LEU A 122 -8.53 -11.59 -6.72
CA LEU A 122 -9.74 -11.11 -7.41
C LEU A 122 -9.42 -10.01 -8.43
N VAL A 123 -8.63 -9.02 -8.04
CA VAL A 123 -8.22 -7.93 -8.94
C VAL A 123 -7.38 -8.46 -10.09
N HIS A 124 -6.43 -9.34 -9.80
CA HIS A 124 -5.59 -9.98 -10.81
C HIS A 124 -6.43 -10.73 -11.84
N ASP A 125 -7.37 -11.56 -11.39
CA ASP A 125 -8.20 -12.39 -12.26
C ASP A 125 -9.13 -11.53 -13.13
N HIS A 126 -9.77 -10.50 -12.56
CA HIS A 126 -10.58 -9.57 -13.33
C HIS A 126 -9.75 -8.79 -14.38
N ILE A 127 -8.48 -8.47 -14.08
CA ILE A 127 -7.58 -7.84 -15.06
C ILE A 127 -7.31 -8.80 -16.22
N LEU A 128 -6.99 -10.06 -15.93
CA LEU A 128 -6.72 -11.07 -16.96
C LEU A 128 -7.96 -11.44 -17.77
N GLU A 129 -9.15 -11.44 -17.14
CA GLU A 129 -10.42 -11.67 -17.83
C GLU A 129 -10.73 -10.53 -18.80
N ALA A 130 -10.59 -9.27 -18.35
CA ALA A 130 -10.86 -8.10 -19.19
C ALA A 130 -9.78 -7.87 -20.26
N PHE A 131 -8.53 -8.15 -19.93
CA PHE A 131 -7.34 -7.91 -20.75
C PHE A 131 -6.35 -9.07 -20.62
N PRO A 132 -6.59 -10.19 -21.34
CA PRO A 132 -5.67 -11.32 -21.40
C PRO A 132 -4.25 -10.91 -21.83
N ALA A 133 -3.27 -11.77 -21.59
CA ALA A 133 -1.89 -11.50 -22.00
C ALA A 133 -1.80 -11.15 -23.50
N GLY A 134 -1.18 -10.01 -23.80
CA GLY A 134 -1.07 -9.46 -25.16
C GLY A 134 -2.25 -8.57 -25.59
N GLN A 135 -3.32 -8.49 -24.79
CA GLN A 135 -4.44 -7.59 -25.05
C GLN A 135 -4.36 -6.36 -24.15
N LEU A 136 -4.39 -5.18 -24.77
CA LEU A 136 -4.35 -3.91 -24.08
C LEU A 136 -5.75 -3.28 -24.03
N PRO A 137 -6.01 -2.37 -23.07
CA PRO A 137 -7.14 -1.47 -23.16
C PRO A 137 -7.14 -0.69 -24.48
N PRO A 138 -8.31 -0.25 -24.97
CA PRO A 138 -8.38 0.49 -26.23
C PRO A 138 -7.50 1.74 -26.21
N VAL A 139 -6.50 1.80 -27.10
CA VAL A 139 -5.47 2.86 -27.15
C VAL A 139 -6.08 4.26 -27.16
N GLU A 140 -7.08 4.47 -28.01
CA GLU A 140 -7.74 5.76 -28.20
C GLU A 140 -8.63 6.18 -27.01
N LYS A 141 -8.89 5.25 -26.07
CA LYS A 141 -9.61 5.55 -24.81
C LYS A 141 -8.68 5.75 -23.62
N THR A 142 -7.43 5.33 -23.73
CA THR A 142 -6.43 5.42 -22.64
C THR A 142 -5.24 6.32 -22.96
N THR A 143 -5.19 6.86 -24.17
CA THR A 143 -4.16 7.79 -24.64
C THR A 143 -4.80 8.88 -25.50
N MET A 144 -4.05 9.94 -25.79
CA MET A 144 -4.46 10.97 -26.74
C MET A 144 -4.01 10.66 -28.19
N ARG A 145 -3.71 9.39 -28.51
CA ARG A 145 -3.14 8.97 -29.80
C ARG A 145 -3.99 7.89 -30.46
N THR A 146 -3.85 7.76 -31.77
CA THR A 146 -4.49 6.69 -32.55
C THR A 146 -3.80 5.34 -32.33
N ALA A 147 -4.48 4.25 -32.68
CA ALA A 147 -3.87 2.93 -32.68
C ALA A 147 -2.65 2.83 -33.61
N GLU A 148 -2.70 3.52 -34.76
CA GLU A 148 -1.60 3.56 -35.73
C GLU A 148 -0.36 4.28 -35.18
N GLU A 149 -0.55 5.43 -34.53
CA GLU A 149 0.56 6.18 -33.92
C GLU A 149 1.26 5.38 -32.81
N MET A 150 0.51 4.55 -32.08
CA MET A 150 1.03 3.80 -30.95
C MET A 150 1.62 2.43 -31.30
N GLU A 151 1.30 1.90 -32.48
CA GLU A 151 1.68 0.54 -32.90
C GLU A 151 3.17 0.22 -32.67
N PRO A 152 4.14 1.08 -33.06
CA PRO A 152 5.56 0.76 -32.91
C PRO A 152 5.99 0.63 -31.45
N PHE A 153 5.29 1.32 -30.54
CA PHE A 153 5.63 1.38 -29.11
C PHE A 153 4.97 0.28 -28.29
N LEU A 154 4.02 -0.45 -28.88
CA LEU A 154 3.30 -1.57 -28.25
C LEU A 154 3.82 -2.94 -28.70
N ARG A 155 4.72 -2.97 -29.69
CA ARG A 155 5.44 -4.18 -30.11
C ARG A 155 6.36 -4.72 -29.01
N GLU A 156 6.72 -5.99 -29.11
CA GLU A 156 7.71 -6.61 -28.21
C GLU A 156 9.07 -5.88 -28.33
N PRO A 157 9.72 -5.54 -27.21
CA PRO A 157 11.00 -4.85 -27.23
C PRO A 157 12.04 -5.55 -28.14
N PHE A 158 12.75 -4.74 -28.93
CA PHE A 158 13.80 -5.18 -29.86
C PHE A 158 13.35 -6.00 -31.08
N THR A 159 12.05 -6.11 -31.35
CA THR A 159 11.53 -6.72 -32.59
C THR A 159 11.50 -5.73 -33.76
N GLU A 160 11.36 -6.23 -34.99
CA GLU A 160 11.25 -5.37 -36.17
C GLU A 160 10.03 -4.44 -36.09
N GLY A 161 10.26 -3.15 -36.34
CA GLY A 161 9.26 -2.08 -36.22
C GLY A 161 9.06 -1.56 -34.80
N TRP A 162 9.62 -2.20 -33.76
CA TRP A 162 9.53 -1.69 -32.39
C TRP A 162 10.27 -0.36 -32.23
N ARG A 163 9.71 0.52 -31.39
CA ARG A 163 10.35 1.76 -30.95
C ARG A 163 10.29 1.91 -29.43
N PRO A 164 11.34 2.47 -28.79
CA PRO A 164 11.34 2.70 -27.35
C PRO A 164 10.30 3.77 -26.97
N ILE A 165 9.70 3.64 -25.79
CA ILE A 165 8.72 4.62 -25.26
C ILE A 165 9.30 6.05 -25.17
N TYR A 166 10.62 6.18 -25.04
CA TYR A 166 11.31 7.47 -25.01
C TYR A 166 11.31 8.20 -26.37
N ALA A 167 11.03 7.50 -27.46
CA ALA A 167 10.88 8.08 -28.80
C ALA A 167 9.45 8.55 -29.10
N ILE A 168 8.50 8.33 -28.18
CA ILE A 168 7.14 8.85 -28.30
C ILE A 168 7.23 10.38 -28.27
N GLN A 169 6.74 11.03 -29.33
CA GLN A 169 6.67 12.48 -29.39
C GLN A 169 5.76 13.00 -28.29
N LYS A 170 6.26 13.96 -27.50
CA LYS A 170 5.49 14.58 -26.43
C LYS A 170 4.32 15.34 -27.07
N MET A 171 3.11 15.08 -26.58
CA MET A 171 1.94 15.87 -26.94
C MET A 171 1.85 17.00 -25.93
N GLY A 172 2.08 18.24 -26.38
CA GLY A 172 2.11 19.42 -25.52
C GLY A 172 3.41 19.56 -24.73
N LEU A 173 4.34 20.30 -25.30
CA LEU A 173 4.86 21.60 -24.85
C LEU A 173 5.48 22.25 -26.07
#